data_AF-A0A1E3XGS8-F1
#
_entry.id   AF-A0A1E3XGS8-F1
#
_cell.length_a   1.000
_cell.length_b   1.000
_cell.length_c   1.000
_cell.angle_alpha   90.00
_cell.angle_beta   90.00
_cell.angle_gamma   90.00
#
_symmetry.space_group_name_H-M   'P 1'
#
loop_
_entity.id
_entity.type
_entity.pdbx_description
1 polymer ?
#
loop_
_entity_poly.entity_id
_entity_poly.type
_entity_poly.pdbx_seq_one_letter_code
_entity_poly.pdbx_strand_id
1 'polypeptide(L)' 'MATAGAGDVLTGIIVSLIGQGFDVFDASLLGVYIHGLAGDIASKKKGELSMIASDILDYLSDAFINYK' A
#
# COMPACT_ATOMS: atom_id res chain seq x y z
N MET A 1 -1.72 -11.13 3.16
CA MET A 1 -0.92 -10.29 2.23
C MET A 1 0.48 -10.90 2.10
N ALA A 2 0.65 -11.90 1.22
CA ALA A 2 1.90 -12.63 1.01
C ALA A 2 1.98 -13.12 -0.45
N THR A 3 1.97 -12.17 -1.38
CA THR A 3 1.96 -12.43 -2.82
C THR A 3 3.18 -11.81 -3.48
N ALA A 4 3.64 -12.41 -4.58
CA ALA A 4 4.75 -11.87 -5.36
C ALA A 4 4.40 -10.46 -5.86
N GLY A 5 5.36 -9.53 -5.77
CA GLY A 5 5.17 -8.14 -6.19
C GLY A 5 4.62 -7.19 -5.13
N ALA A 6 4.13 -7.66 -3.98
CA ALA A 6 3.65 -6.77 -2.91
C ALA A 6 4.77 -5.85 -2.38
N GLY A 7 6.01 -6.36 -2.30
CA GLY A 7 7.18 -5.57 -1.93
C GLY A 7 7.53 -4.48 -2.95
N ASP A 8 7.30 -4.73 -4.24
CA ASP A 8 7.52 -3.74 -5.30
C ASP A 8 6.51 -2.59 -5.17
N VAL A 9 5.25 -2.93 -4.87
CA VAL A 9 4.20 -1.93 -4.57
C VAL A 9 4.59 -1.09 -3.36
N LEU A 10 5.00 -1.73 -2.25
CA LEU A 10 5.45 -1.02 -1.05
C LEU A 10 6.63 -0.08 -1.34
N THR A 11 7.61 -0.55 -2.10
CA THR A 11 8.78 0.24 -2.48
C THR A 11 8.36 1.46 -3.31
N GLY A 12 7.47 1.28 -4.28
CA GLY A 12 6.92 2.37 -5.09
C GLY A 12 6.22 3.44 -4.26
N ILE A 13 5.42 3.03 -3.27
CA ILE A 13 4.74 3.94 -2.34
C ILE A 13 5.78 4.76 -1.57
N ILE A 14 6.74 4.11 -0.90
CA ILE A 14 7.74 4.79 -0.07
C ILE A 14 8.58 5.76 -0.91
N VAL A 15 9.08 5.32 -2.07
CA VAL A 15 9.89 6.18 -2.95
C VAL A 15 9.08 7.35 -3.49
N SER A 16 7.78 7.16 -3.79
CA SER A 16 6.91 8.26 -4.22
C SER A 16 6.70 9.31 -3.12
N LEU A 17 6.62 8.90 -1.85
CA LEU A 17 6.51 9.81 -0.71
C LEU A 17 7.81 10.57 -0.48
N ILE A 18 8.96 9.89 -0.56
CA ILE A 18 10.28 10.54 -0.52
C ILE A 18 10.41 11.56 -1.66
N GLY A 19 9.98 11.21 -2.88
CA GLY A 19 9.99 12.11 -4.03
C GLY A 19 9.07 13.33 -3.90
N GLN A 20 8.07 13.27 -2.99
CA GLN A 20 7.21 14.39 -2.62
C GLN A 20 7.79 15.26 -1.49
N GLY A 21 8.96 14.91 -0.95
CA GLY A 21 9.67 15.69 0.07
C GLY A 21 9.48 15.21 1.52
N PHE A 22 8.91 14.02 1.72
CA PHE A 22 8.86 13.41 3.05
C PHE A 22 10.25 12.92 3.48
N ASP A 23 10.55 12.99 4.79
CA ASP A 23 11.72 12.33 5.35
C ASP A 23 11.63 10.81 5.17
N VAL A 24 12.77 10.13 5.07
CA VAL A 24 12.84 8.68 4.84
C VAL A 24 12.10 7.90 5.91
N PHE A 25 12.20 8.31 7.18
CA PHE A 25 11.52 7.64 8.27
C PHE A 25 9.99 7.80 8.16
N ASP A 26 9.52 9.04 7.99
CA ASP A 26 8.09 9.35 7.87
C ASP A 26 7.47 8.71 6.62
N ALA A 27 8.17 8.74 5.49
CA ALA A 27 7.75 8.09 4.25
C ALA A 27 7.63 6.58 4.41
N SER A 28 8.57 5.95 5.13
CA SER A 28 8.52 4.51 5.41
C SER A 28 7.34 4.18 6.32
N LEU A 29 7.12 4.98 7.36
CA LEU A 29 6.06 4.77 8.35
C LEU A 29 4.68 4.90 7.71
N LEU A 30 4.45 5.99 6.96
CA LEU A 30 3.22 6.21 6.21
C LEU A 30 3.05 5.17 5.09
N GLY A 31 4.11 4.87 4.34
CA GLY A 31 4.07 3.95 3.21
C GLY A 31 3.68 2.52 3.62
N VAL A 32 4.25 2.00 4.71
CA VAL A 32 3.88 0.69 5.27
C VAL A 32 2.42 0.69 5.75
N TYR A 33 1.99 1.76 6.42
CA TYR A 33 0.61 1.88 6.88
C TYR A 33 -0.39 1.88 5.71
N ILE A 34 -0.16 2.72 4.70
CA ILE A 34 -1.00 2.83 3.50
C ILE A 34 -1.03 1.52 2.72
N HIS A 35 0.12 0.84 2.56
CA HIS A 35 0.20 -0.46 1.90
C HIS A 35 -0.65 -1.51 2.61
N GLY A 36 -0.56 -1.59 3.94
CA GLY A 36 -1.37 -2.50 4.75
C GLY A 36 -2.87 -2.18 4.66
N LEU A 37 -3.24 -0.92 4.79
CA LEU A 37 -4.63 -0.48 4.71
C LEU A 37 -5.24 -0.78 3.33
N ALA A 38 -4.50 -0.55 2.24
CA ALA A 38 -4.94 -0.91 0.89
C ALA A 38 -5.13 -2.43 0.75
N GLY A 39 -4.22 -3.23 1.32
CA GLY A 39 -4.35 -4.69 1.39
C GLY A 39 -5.59 -5.15 2.17
N ASP A 40 -5.91 -4.51 3.29
CA ASP A 40 -7.09 -4.82 4.10
C ASP A 40 -8.40 -4.44 3.39
N ILE A 41 -8.40 -3.36 2.61
CA ILE A 41 -9.55 -2.99 1.78
C ILE A 41 -9.72 -4.00 0.64
N ALA A 42 -8.62 -4.34 -0.04
CA ALA A 42 -8.61 -5.31 -1.13
C ALA A 42 -9.08 -6.69 -0.67
N SER A 43 -8.61 -7.17 0.49
CA SER A 43 -8.98 -8.47 1.04
C SER A 43 -10.48 -8.59 1.34
N LYS A 44 -11.12 -7.51 1.81
CA LYS A 44 -12.57 -7.46 2.04
C LYS A 44 -13.38 -7.59 0.74
N LYS A 45 -12.82 -7.22 -0.41
CA LYS A 45 -13.50 -7.25 -1.71
C LYS A 45 -13.20 -8.49 -2.53
N LYS A 46 -11.96 -8.98 -2.45
CA LYS A 46 -11.45 -10.08 -3.28
C LYS A 46 -11.32 -11.40 -2.53
N GLY A 47 -11.14 -11.34 -1.21
CA GLY A 47 -10.73 -12.47 -0.36
C GLY A 47 -9.22 -12.48 -0.13
N GLU A 48 -8.77 -12.93 1.04
CA GLU A 48 -7.34 -12.93 1.41
C GLU A 48 -6.48 -13.86 0.55
N LEU A 49 -7.04 -15.00 0.12
CA LEU A 49 -6.30 -16.04 -0.64
C LEU A 49 -6.14 -15.71 -2.13
N SER A 50 -7.05 -14.93 -2.70
CA SER A 50 -7.12 -14.57 -4.12
C SER A 50 -6.46 -13.25 -4.45
N MET A 51 -6.15 -12.44 -3.43
CA MET A 51 -5.55 -11.13 -3.58
C MET A 51 -4.12 -11.20 -4.15
N ILE A 52 -3.87 -10.39 -5.18
CA ILE A 52 -2.55 -10.21 -5.80
C ILE A 52 -2.03 -8.79 -5.60
N ALA A 53 -0.77 -8.52 -5.96
CA ALA A 53 -0.14 -7.23 -5.73
C ALA A 53 -0.85 -6.06 -6.43
N SER A 54 -1.40 -6.27 -7.63
CA SER A 54 -2.16 -5.24 -8.35
C SER A 54 -3.47 -4.89 -7.65
N ASP A 55 -4.09 -5.80 -6.91
CA ASP A 55 -5.26 -5.44 -6.10
C ASP A 55 -4.87 -4.40 -5.03
N ILE A 56 -3.69 -4.52 -4.42
CA ILE A 56 -3.22 -3.51 -3.45
C ILE A 56 -3.07 -2.13 -4.13
N LEU A 57 -2.51 -2.10 -5.34
CA LEU A 57 -2.40 -0.87 -6.14
C LEU A 57 -3.76 -0.25 -6.42
N ASP A 58 -4.74 -1.05 -6.84
CA ASP A 58 -6.09 -0.59 -7.19
C ASP A 58 -6.81 0.09 -6.02
N TYR A 59 -6.50 -0.31 -4.78
CA TYR A 59 -7.09 0.26 -3.56
C TYR A 59 -6.21 1.30 -2.83
N LEU A 60 -5.09 1.75 -3.42
CA LEU A 60 -4.25 2.77 -2.80
C LEU A 60 -4.98 4.10 -2.61
N SER A 61 -5.79 4.52 -3.59
CA SER A 61 -6.56 5.77 -3.48
C SER A 61 -7.53 5.71 -2.30
N ASP A 62 -8.20 4.57 -2.10
CA ASP A 62 -9.08 4.38 -0.96
C ASP A 62 -8.31 4.44 0.36
N ALA A 63 -7.13 3.81 0.44
CA ALA A 63 -6.29 3.91 1.63
C ALA A 63 -5.88 5.36 1.94
N PHE A 64 -5.47 6.14 0.94
CA PHE A 64 -5.12 7.55 1.11
C PHE A 64 -6.32 8.45 1.45
N ILE A 65 -7.55 8.07 1.09
CA ILE A 65 -8.75 8.81 1.51
C ILE A 65 -9.12 8.48 2.96
N ASN A 66 -8.93 7.22 3.38
CA ASN A 66 -9.43 6.70 4.66
C ASN A 66 -8.38 6.65 5.80
N TYR A 67 -7.11 6.99 5.56
CA TYR A 67 -6.09 6.97 6.63
C TYR A 67 -6.15 8.14 7.62
N LYS A 68 -7.05 9.11 7.39
CA LYS A 68 -7.23 10.28 8.25
C LYS A 68 -8.15 10.01 9.44
#